data_AF-A0A3D5HI33-F1
#
_entry.id   AF-A0A3D5HI33-F1
#
_cell.length_a   1.000
_cell.length_b   1.000
_cell.length_c   1.000
_cell.angle_alpha   90.00
_cell.angle_beta   90.00
_cell.angle_gamma   90.00
#
_symmetry.space_group_name_H-M   'P 1'
#
loop_
_entity.id
_entity.type
_entity.pdbx_description
1 polymer ?
#
loop_
_entity_poly.entity_id
_entity_poly.type
_entity_poly.pdbx_seq_one_letter_code
_entity_poly.pdbx_strand_id
1 'polypeptide(L)'
;MNWFRTSSFVSITAVLAFTAVIWYAAAVYLNSAVLIDKYERHKVEWDFSKLVDDSWSMDRPIMPAPHQIIFDLNKSIFQQKISSKRSLVYHGWVTISSTMVGFAMGAILGILLSVGIVHVTTLNKSVLP
;
A
#
# COMPACT_ATOMS: atom_id res chain seq x y z
N MET A 1 -22.42 14.01 31.75
CA MET A 1 -22.34 12.59 31.35
C MET A 1 -22.01 12.51 29.86
N ASN A 2 -20.92 13.13 29.39
CA ASN A 2 -20.69 13.35 27.94
C ASN A 2 -19.25 13.00 27.52
N TRP A 3 -18.39 12.58 28.45
CA TRP A 3 -16.96 12.37 28.20
C TRP A 3 -16.68 11.24 27.19
N PHE A 4 -17.49 10.18 27.20
CA PHE A 4 -17.43 9.11 26.19
C PHE A 4 -17.65 9.62 24.76
N ARG A 5 -18.44 10.68 24.59
CA ARG A 5 -18.80 11.23 23.28
C ARG A 5 -17.77 12.24 22.74
N THR A 6 -16.97 12.83 23.62
CA THR A 6 -15.88 13.78 23.26
C THR A 6 -14.49 13.15 23.28
N SER A 7 -14.32 11.94 23.79
CA SER A 7 -13.02 11.28 23.79
C SER A 7 -12.59 10.88 22.37
N SER A 8 -11.45 11.42 21.91
CA SER A 8 -10.88 11.08 20.60
C SER A 8 -10.62 9.59 20.45
N PHE A 9 -10.33 8.88 21.55
CA PHE A 9 -10.14 7.43 21.55
C PHE A 9 -11.38 6.68 21.06
N VAL A 10 -12.57 6.98 21.61
CA VAL A 10 -13.82 6.32 21.19
C VAL A 10 -14.12 6.62 19.72
N SER A 11 -13.91 7.87 19.28
CA SER A 11 -14.08 8.22 17.87
C SER A 11 -13.14 7.45 16.95
N ILE A 12 -11.85 7.36 17.30
CA ILE A 12 -10.85 6.63 16.51
C ILE A 12 -11.20 5.14 16.44
N THR A 13 -11.48 4.51 17.58
CA THR A 13 -11.84 3.09 17.62
C THR A 13 -13.12 2.81 16.84
N ALA A 14 -14.13 3.68 16.93
CA ALA A 14 -15.36 3.54 16.18
C ALA A 14 -15.13 3.61 14.66
N VAL A 15 -14.32 4.57 14.20
CA VAL A 15 -13.97 4.69 12.77
C VAL A 15 -13.18 3.46 12.31
N LEU A 16 -12.17 3.03 13.06
CA LEU A 16 -11.36 1.85 12.70
C LEU A 16 -12.21 0.58 12.64
N ALA A 17 -13.10 0.37 13.62
CA ALA A 17 -14.00 -0.78 13.64
C ALA A 17 -14.96 -0.74 12.44
N PHE A 18 -15.55 0.43 12.15
CA PHE A 18 -16.45 0.60 11.01
C PHE A 18 -15.73 0.34 9.67
N THR A 19 -14.53 0.90 9.49
CA THR A 19 -13.70 0.64 8.30
C THR A 19 -13.32 -0.83 8.18
N ALA A 20 -12.96 -1.49 9.28
CA ALA A 20 -12.65 -2.91 9.28
C ALA A 20 -13.85 -3.75 8.84
N VAL A 21 -15.04 -3.48 9.37
CA VAL A 21 -16.27 -4.19 8.98
C VAL A 21 -16.56 -4.03 7.49
N ILE A 22 -16.50 -2.79 6.97
CA ILE A 22 -16.68 -2.52 5.55
C ILE A 22 -15.65 -3.27 4.71
N TRP A 23 -14.39 -3.29 5.15
CA TRP A 23 -13.32 -3.96 4.41
C TRP A 23 -13.53 -5.48 4.37
N TYR A 24 -13.85 -6.11 5.50
CA TYR A 24 -14.12 -7.55 5.53
C TYR A 24 -15.33 -7.92 4.65
N ALA A 25 -16.39 -7.10 4.65
CA ALA A 25 -17.54 -7.29 3.76
C ALA A 25 -17.18 -7.09 2.28
N ALA A 26 -16.37 -6.07 1.96
CA ALA A 26 -15.90 -5.81 0.60
C ALA A 26 -15.01 -6.94 0.07
N ALA A 27 -14.17 -7.53 0.93
CA ALA A 27 -13.36 -8.70 0.56
C ALA A 27 -14.26 -9.89 0.17
N VAL A 28 -15.32 -10.17 0.93
CA VAL A 28 -16.32 -11.19 0.58
C VAL A 28 -16.97 -10.86 -0.77
N TYR A 29 -17.46 -9.63 -0.93
CA TYR A 29 -18.16 -9.21 -2.14
C TYR A 29 -17.28 -9.32 -3.40
N LEU A 30 -16.06 -8.79 -3.37
CA LEU A 30 -15.18 -8.76 -4.55
C LEU A 30 -14.58 -10.11 -4.89
N ASN A 31 -14.28 -10.95 -3.88
CA ASN A 31 -13.75 -12.29 -4.13
C ASN A 31 -14.85 -13.29 -4.52
N SER A 32 -16.13 -12.99 -4.24
CA SER A 32 -17.27 -13.89 -4.50
C SER A 32 -17.36 -14.35 -5.96
N ALA A 33 -17.17 -13.46 -6.93
CA ALA A 33 -17.30 -13.78 -8.35
C ALA A 33 -16.31 -14.87 -8.79
N VAL A 34 -15.08 -14.83 -8.27
CA VAL A 34 -14.05 -15.83 -8.57
C VAL A 34 -14.35 -17.15 -7.85
N LEU A 35 -14.83 -17.08 -6.61
CA LEU A 35 -15.16 -18.28 -5.83
C LEU A 35 -16.38 -19.01 -6.40
N ILE A 36 -17.44 -18.29 -6.77
CA ILE A 36 -18.66 -18.86 -7.37
C ILE A 36 -18.32 -19.56 -8.69
N ASP A 37 -17.57 -18.90 -9.58
CA ASP A 37 -17.10 -19.49 -10.83
C ASP A 37 -16.22 -20.73 -10.58
N LYS A 38 -15.37 -20.71 -9.55
CA LYS A 38 -14.59 -21.88 -9.13
C LYS A 38 -15.50 -23.02 -8.63
N TYR A 39 -16.51 -22.72 -7.82
CA TYR A 39 -17.45 -23.72 -7.32
C TYR A 39 -18.26 -24.36 -8.45
N GLU A 40 -18.74 -23.56 -9.41
CA GLU A 40 -19.47 -24.04 -10.58
C GLU A 40 -18.64 -25.00 -11.45
N ARG A 41 -17.38 -24.63 -11.73
CA ARG A 41 -16.46 -25.46 -12.52
C ARG A 41 -16.14 -26.79 -11.86
N HIS A 42 -16.01 -26.78 -10.53
CA HIS A 42 -15.67 -27.96 -9.75
C HIS A 42 -16.88 -28.71 -9.19
N LYS A 43 -18.10 -28.27 -9.52
CA LYS A 43 -19.38 -28.82 -9.01
C LYS A 43 -19.40 -28.93 -7.49
N VAL A 44 -18.85 -27.92 -6.82
CA VAL A 44 -18.79 -27.87 -5.36
C VAL A 44 -20.07 -27.20 -4.86
N GLU A 45 -20.81 -27.89 -4.00
CA GLU A 45 -21.90 -27.26 -3.27
C GLU A 45 -21.35 -26.20 -2.30
N TRP A 46 -21.98 -25.03 -2.31
CA TRP A 46 -21.56 -23.89 -1.50
C TRP A 46 -22.76 -23.18 -0.92
N ASP A 47 -22.55 -22.59 0.26
CA ASP A 47 -23.48 -21.73 0.96
C ASP A 47 -22.79 -20.40 1.29
N PHE A 48 -23.54 -19.47 1.89
CA PHE A 48 -22.99 -18.16 2.23
C PHE A 48 -21.84 -18.23 3.24
N SER A 49 -21.93 -19.14 4.23
CA SER A 49 -20.89 -19.28 5.26
C SER A 49 -19.57 -19.73 4.63
N LYS A 50 -19.61 -20.75 3.77
CA LYS A 50 -18.42 -21.25 3.06
C LYS A 50 -17.82 -20.21 2.14
N LEU A 51 -18.64 -19.43 1.44
CA LEU A 51 -18.16 -18.35 0.57
C LEU A 51 -17.42 -17.27 1.37
N VAL A 52 -17.89 -16.94 2.58
CA VAL A 52 -17.22 -15.99 3.47
C VAL A 52 -15.87 -16.53 3.94
N ASP A 53 -15.84 -17.77 4.43
CA ASP A 53 -14.62 -18.39 4.93
C ASP A 53 -13.57 -18.53 3.83
N ASP A 54 -13.96 -19.06 2.66
CA ASP A 54 -13.06 -19.24 1.53
C ASP A 54 -12.57 -17.89 0.95
N SER A 55 -13.37 -16.83 1.05
CA SER A 55 -12.95 -15.48 0.65
C SER A 55 -11.83 -14.95 1.52
N TRP A 56 -11.90 -15.19 2.83
CA TRP A 56 -10.89 -14.73 3.79
C TRP A 56 -9.64 -15.62 3.85
N SER A 57 -9.69 -16.84 3.31
CA SER A 57 -8.54 -17.76 3.28
C SER A 57 -7.95 -17.97 1.88
N MET A 58 -8.39 -17.21 0.88
CA MET A 58 -7.93 -17.38 -0.50
C MET A 58 -6.43 -17.04 -0.65
N ASP A 59 -5.66 -17.89 -1.33
CA ASP A 59 -4.21 -17.67 -1.57
C ASP A 59 -3.90 -16.46 -2.47
N ARG A 60 -4.80 -16.17 -3.41
CA ARG A 60 -4.67 -15.08 -4.40
C ARG A 60 -6.00 -14.32 -4.52
N PRO A 61 -6.39 -13.58 -3.47
CA PRO A 61 -7.63 -12.83 -3.48
C PRO A 61 -7.53 -11.62 -4.40
N ILE A 62 -8.66 -11.17 -4.95
CA ILE A 62 -8.74 -9.88 -5.65
C ILE A 62 -8.57 -8.76 -4.62
N MET A 63 -9.30 -8.86 -3.51
CA MET A 63 -9.14 -7.98 -2.35
C MET A 63 -8.73 -8.82 -1.14
N PRO A 64 -7.48 -8.68 -0.64
CA PRO A 64 -7.05 -9.38 0.57
C PRO A 64 -7.76 -8.80 1.80
N ALA A 65 -8.17 -9.70 2.70
CA ALA A 65 -8.69 -9.32 4.00
C ALA A 65 -7.56 -8.73 4.87
N PRO A 66 -7.89 -7.85 5.83
CA PRO A 66 -6.88 -7.16 6.66
C PRO A 66 -5.86 -8.10 7.31
N HIS A 67 -6.29 -9.25 7.82
CA HIS A 67 -5.38 -10.21 8.46
C HIS A 67 -4.43 -10.88 7.45
N GLN A 68 -4.89 -11.18 6.23
CA GLN A 68 -4.05 -11.75 5.17
C GLN A 68 -2.90 -10.80 4.81
N ILE A 69 -3.18 -9.49 4.75
CA ILE A 69 -2.17 -8.45 4.51
C ILE A 69 -1.11 -8.47 5.61
N ILE A 70 -1.51 -8.58 6.88
CA ILE A 70 -0.57 -8.63 8.00
C ILE A 70 0.35 -9.84 7.89
N PHE A 71 -0.19 -11.02 7.55
CA PHE A 71 0.62 -12.23 7.34
C PHE A 71 1.59 -12.07 6.17
N ASP A 72 1.14 -11.51 5.04
CA ASP A 72 1.98 -11.29 3.87
C ASP A 72 3.07 -10.23 4.11
N LEU A 73 2.77 -9.17 4.85
CA LEU A 73 3.75 -8.17 5.27
C LEU A 73 4.82 -8.80 6.16
N ASN A 74 4.41 -9.55 7.19
CA ASN A 74 5.36 -10.23 8.07
C ASN A 74 6.28 -11.18 7.29
N LYS A 75 5.69 -11.96 6.37
CA LYS A 75 6.42 -12.88 5.51
C LYS A 75 7.42 -12.15 4.60
N SER A 76 6.99 -11.09 3.92
CA SER A 76 7.82 -10.36 2.95
C SER A 76 8.89 -9.48 3.58
N ILE A 77 8.67 -8.99 4.80
CA ILE A 77 9.61 -8.13 5.54
C ILE A 77 10.61 -8.97 6.32
N PHE A 78 10.15 -9.93 7.12
CA PHE A 78 11.01 -10.62 8.10
C PHE A 78 11.42 -12.03 7.69
N GLN A 79 10.55 -12.77 6.98
CA GLN A 79 10.80 -14.20 6.70
C GLN A 79 11.48 -14.44 5.34
N GLN A 80 11.46 -13.45 4.44
CA GLN A 80 12.13 -13.54 3.15
C GLN A 80 13.55 -12.97 3.24
N LYS A 81 14.49 -13.58 2.50
CA LYS A 81 15.85 -13.02 2.37
C LYS A 81 15.78 -11.61 1.79
N ILE A 82 16.53 -10.68 2.36
CA ILE A 82 16.57 -9.26 1.95
C ILE A 82 17.00 -9.09 0.49
N SER A 83 17.78 -10.02 -0.08
CA SER A 83 18.17 -9.98 -1.50
C SER A 83 17.16 -10.62 -2.47
N SER A 84 16.07 -11.19 -1.95
CA SER A 84 15.05 -11.86 -2.75
C SER A 84 14.19 -10.85 -3.50
N LYS A 85 13.87 -11.15 -4.76
CA LYS A 85 12.87 -10.39 -5.54
C LYS A 85 11.47 -10.38 -4.89
N ARG A 86 11.21 -11.29 -3.94
CA ARG A 86 9.95 -11.37 -3.18
C ARG A 86 9.99 -10.59 -1.84
N SER A 87 11.11 -9.98 -1.48
CA SER A 87 11.20 -9.17 -0.26
C SER A 87 10.72 -7.75 -0.51
N LEU A 88 9.84 -7.25 0.37
CA LEU A 88 9.36 -5.87 0.30
C LEU A 88 10.49 -4.87 0.58
N VAL A 89 11.43 -5.25 1.46
CA VAL A 89 12.60 -4.42 1.82
C VAL A 89 13.50 -4.23 0.61
N TYR A 90 13.75 -5.28 -0.16
CA TYR A 90 14.53 -5.20 -1.40
C TYR A 90 13.93 -4.19 -2.39
N HIS A 91 12.63 -4.32 -2.63
CA HIS A 91 11.94 -3.48 -3.61
C HIS A 91 11.84 -2.02 -3.15
N GLY A 92 11.55 -1.81 -1.87
CA GLY A 92 11.57 -0.48 -1.26
C GLY A 92 12.94 0.19 -1.42
N TRP A 93 14.03 -0.55 -1.18
CA TRP A 93 15.39 -0.03 -1.38
C TRP A 93 15.67 0.37 -2.82
N VAL A 94 15.27 -0.45 -3.80
CA VAL A 94 15.46 -0.13 -5.23
C VAL A 94 14.73 1.16 -5.61
N THR A 95 13.48 1.34 -5.17
CA THR A 95 12.71 2.57 -5.42
C THR A 95 13.34 3.79 -4.76
N ILE A 96 13.75 3.67 -3.48
CA ILE A 96 14.40 4.77 -2.75
C ILE A 96 15.74 5.12 -3.41
N SER A 97 16.50 4.13 -3.84
CA SER A 97 17.80 4.34 -4.49
C SER A 97 17.66 5.15 -5.77
N SER A 98 16.65 4.88 -6.62
CA SER A 98 16.45 5.67 -7.84
C SER A 98 16.02 7.10 -7.54
N THR A 99 15.15 7.30 -6.54
CA THR A 99 14.78 8.63 -6.06
C THR A 99 15.97 9.41 -5.51
N MET A 100 16.83 8.78 -4.71
CA MET A 100 18.03 9.43 -4.15
C MET A 100 19.02 9.86 -5.24
N VAL A 101 19.23 9.02 -6.26
CA VAL A 101 20.11 9.38 -7.39
C VAL A 101 19.52 10.56 -8.17
N GLY A 102 18.22 10.54 -8.47
CA GLY A 102 17.54 11.66 -9.12
C GLY A 102 17.62 12.94 -8.31
N PHE A 103 17.44 12.86 -7.00
CA PHE A 103 17.59 13.99 -6.08
C PHE A 103 19.02 14.54 -6.08
N ALA A 104 20.03 13.67 -5.99
CA ALA A 104 21.43 14.07 -6.01
C ALA A 104 21.79 14.79 -7.32
N MET A 105 21.33 14.26 -8.47
CA MET A 105 21.53 14.90 -9.76
C MET A 105 20.84 16.27 -9.85
N GLY A 106 19.57 16.35 -9.42
CA GLY A 106 18.82 17.60 -9.39
C GLY A 106 19.47 18.64 -8.46
N ALA A 107 19.96 18.22 -7.30
CA ALA A 107 20.67 19.09 -6.36
C ALA A 107 21.97 19.62 -6.96
N ILE A 108 22.79 18.77 -7.58
CA ILE A 108 24.05 19.18 -8.22
C ILE A 108 23.77 20.18 -9.35
N LEU A 109 22.84 19.86 -10.24
CA LEU A 109 22.47 20.76 -11.35
C LEU A 109 21.89 22.08 -10.85
N GLY A 110 21.05 22.04 -9.81
CA GLY A 110 20.50 23.24 -9.18
C GLY A 110 21.58 24.13 -8.54
N ILE A 111 22.55 23.53 -7.86
CA ILE A 111 23.71 24.25 -7.30
C ILE A 111 24.54 24.89 -8.42
N LEU A 112 24.88 24.13 -9.47
CA LEU A 112 25.65 24.65 -10.60
C LEU A 112 24.94 25.81 -11.30
N LEU A 113 23.63 25.69 -11.51
CA LEU A 113 22.81 26.75 -12.08
C LEU A 113 22.81 27.99 -11.19
N SER A 114 22.65 27.83 -9.87
CA SER A 114 22.69 28.94 -8.91
C SER A 114 24.04 29.68 -8.95
N VAL A 115 25.15 28.94 -8.95
CA VAL A 115 26.49 29.52 -9.10
C VAL A 115 26.63 30.26 -10.44
N GLY A 116 26.13 29.67 -11.52
CA GLY A 116 26.12 30.27 -12.86
C GLY A 116 25.35 31.59 -12.93
N ILE A 117 24.16 31.65 -12.32
CA ILE A 117 23.36 32.89 -12.24
C ILE A 117 24.13 33.99 -11.49
N VAL A 118 24.82 33.65 -10.40
CA VAL A 118 25.56 34.63 -9.59
C VAL A 118 26.81 35.17 -10.31
N HIS A 119 27.54 34.33 -11.04
CA HIS A 119 28.83 34.71 -11.63
C HIS A 119 28.75 35.13 -13.10
N VAL A 120 27.66 34.81 -13.81
CA VAL A 120 27.50 35.10 -15.24
C VAL A 120 26.33 36.03 -15.48
N THR A 121 26.63 37.28 -15.87
CA THR A 121 25.63 38.35 -16.09
C THR A 121 24.65 38.06 -17.22
N THR A 122 25.03 37.28 -18.24
CA THR A 122 24.11 36.85 -19.31
C THR A 122 23.07 35.85 -18.80
N LEU A 123 23.46 34.91 -17.94
CA LEU A 123 22.55 33.95 -17.30
C LEU A 123 21.58 34.64 -16.34
N ASN A 124 22.07 35.58 -15.53
CA ASN A 124 21.22 36.37 -14.62
C ASN A 124 20.10 37.11 -15.37
N LYS A 125 20.44 37.83 -16.46
CA LYS A 125 19.47 38.59 -17.27
C LYS A 125 18.52 37.72 -18.12
N SER A 126 18.91 36.48 -18.44
CA SER A 126 18.08 35.58 -19.25
C SER A 126 17.06 34.81 -18.42
N VAL A 127 17.35 34.52 -17.15
CA VAL A 127 16.48 33.74 -16.26
C VAL A 127 15.55 34.67 -15.46
N LEU A 128 16.00 35.88 -15.14
CA LEU A 128 15.24 36.91 -14.45
C LEU A 128 15.05 38.12 -15.39
N PRO A 129 13.87 38.29 -16.01
CA PRO A 129 13.54 39.49 -16.78
C PRO A 129 13.22 40.70 -15.88
#